data_AF-M3E9P2-F1
#
_entry.id   AF-M3E9P2-F1
#
_cell.length_a   1.000
_cell.length_b   1.000
_cell.length_c   1.000
_cell.angle_alpha   90.00
_cell.angle_beta   90.00
_cell.angle_gamma   90.00
#
_symmetry.space_group_name_H-M   'P 1'
#
loop_
_entity.id
_entity.type
_entity.pdbx_description
1 polymer ?
#
loop_
_entity_poly.entity_id
_entity_poly.type
_entity_poly.pdbx_seq_one_letter_code
_entity_poly.pdbx_strand_id
1 'polypeptide(L)'
;MAVMGGEAGAEVDTPCTLVQWEEFGDVSSLAPGAYTLWDTRRVGGVGVDTGGGMMGVMRIRIDAVDLPGRTRPASADGRVPAYDNLHVAVQRRDRPAELLDPQPGDAPSATWTLECTASASADGIGIKGPYVQDRLGRRFVYLSWGTVDGSGIFTMFRRAKLMLDVIPAEVLAAAARDGLLVGRVALTDPQGGPLCARVEPPLITWTAGRAE
;
A
#
# COMPACT_ATOMS: atom_id res chain seq x y z
N MET A 1 -59.69 3.93 13.34
CA MET A 1 -58.87 2.92 12.63
C MET A 1 -58.18 3.66 11.50
N ALA A 2 -56.95 4.16 11.70
CA ALA A 2 -55.67 3.48 11.41
C ALA A 2 -55.55 3.18 9.89
N VAL A 3 -54.54 3.58 9.11
CA VAL A 3 -53.07 3.70 9.29
C VAL A 3 -52.54 4.64 8.17
N MET A 4 -51.80 5.72 8.45
CA MET A 4 -50.33 5.93 8.30
C MET A 4 -49.56 5.04 7.31
N GLY A 5 -48.78 5.70 6.43
CA GLY A 5 -47.68 5.15 5.62
C GLY A 5 -47.52 6.01 4.35
N GLY A 6 -46.58 6.94 4.21
CA GLY A 6 -45.18 6.90 4.62
C GLY A 6 -44.34 6.48 3.42
N GLU A 7 -44.30 7.29 2.35
CA GLU A 7 -43.43 7.05 1.20
C GLU A 7 -41.97 7.31 1.60
N ALA A 8 -41.22 6.23 1.73
CA ALA A 8 -39.77 6.25 1.87
C ALA A 8 -39.15 6.54 0.51
N GLY A 9 -38.43 7.66 0.40
CA GLY A 9 -37.50 7.90 -0.70
C GLY A 9 -36.40 6.86 -0.67
N ALA A 10 -36.34 6.02 -1.70
CA ALA A 10 -35.22 5.14 -1.94
C ALA A 10 -34.01 5.97 -2.39
N GLU A 11 -33.09 6.21 -1.46
CA GLU A 11 -31.75 6.67 -1.77
C GLU A 11 -31.04 5.57 -2.57
N VAL A 12 -30.81 5.85 -3.84
CA VAL A 12 -30.10 4.98 -4.78
C VAL A 12 -28.62 4.93 -4.40
N ASP A 13 -28.28 3.91 -3.62
CA ASP A 13 -26.92 3.53 -3.29
C ASP A 13 -26.17 3.24 -4.60
N THR A 14 -25.20 4.10 -4.92
CA THR A 14 -24.44 4.02 -6.17
C THR A 14 -23.43 2.88 -6.05
N PRO A 15 -23.55 1.78 -6.82
CA PRO A 15 -22.56 0.71 -6.78
C PRO A 15 -21.21 1.27 -7.23
N CYS A 16 -20.13 0.84 -6.55
CA CYS A 16 -18.76 1.06 -6.99
C CYS A 16 -18.60 0.64 -8.45
N THR A 17 -18.76 1.58 -9.37
CA THR A 17 -18.44 1.43 -10.77
C THR A 17 -16.95 1.24 -10.87
N LEU A 18 -16.55 -0.01 -11.12
CA LEU A 18 -15.61 -0.39 -12.18
C LEU A 18 -14.84 0.82 -12.74
N VAL A 19 -13.76 1.19 -12.05
CA VAL A 19 -12.70 1.94 -12.70
C VAL A 19 -12.03 0.95 -13.64
N GLN A 20 -12.10 1.26 -14.92
CA GLN A 20 -11.60 0.48 -16.04
C GLN A 20 -10.21 -0.10 -15.77
N TRP A 21 -10.12 -1.38 -16.09
CA TRP A 21 -8.95 -2.24 -16.07
C TRP A 21 -7.99 -2.02 -17.25
N GLU A 22 -8.03 -0.86 -17.90
CA GLU A 22 -7.26 -0.56 -19.10
C GLU A 22 -6.47 0.74 -18.86
N GLU A 23 -5.24 0.61 -18.36
CA GLU A 23 -4.10 1.56 -18.54
C GLU A 23 -2.88 1.05 -17.75
N PHE A 24 -2.60 -0.26 -17.80
CA PHE A 24 -1.29 -0.78 -17.41
C PHE A 24 -0.84 -1.78 -18.45
N GLY A 25 0.09 -1.32 -19.28
CA GLY A 25 0.68 -2.09 -20.37
C GLY A 25 1.19 -3.45 -19.91
N ASP A 26 0.93 -4.40 -20.80
CA ASP A 26 1.56 -5.70 -20.89
C ASP A 26 3.07 -5.61 -20.56
N VAL A 27 3.48 -6.28 -19.47
CA VAL A 27 4.90 -6.48 -19.11
C VAL A 27 5.32 -7.93 -19.33
N SER A 28 4.64 -8.67 -20.22
CA SER A 28 4.95 -10.08 -20.53
C SER A 28 6.26 -10.28 -21.31
N SER A 29 7.16 -9.30 -21.35
CA SER A 29 8.45 -9.45 -22.04
C SER A 29 9.62 -8.82 -21.27
N LEU A 30 10.04 -9.43 -20.17
CA LEU A 30 11.41 -9.27 -19.67
C LEU A 30 11.98 -10.64 -19.32
N ALA A 31 12.92 -11.08 -20.15
CA ALA A 31 13.67 -12.32 -20.01
C ALA A 31 14.57 -12.31 -18.75
N PRO A 32 14.90 -13.50 -18.18
CA PRO A 32 15.76 -13.60 -17.01
C PRO A 32 17.22 -13.33 -17.41
N GLY A 33 17.83 -12.30 -16.80
CA GLY A 33 19.20 -11.87 -17.12
C GLY A 33 20.01 -11.50 -15.88
N ALA A 34 20.82 -12.46 -15.43
CA ALA A 34 22.09 -12.36 -14.71
C ALA A 34 22.29 -11.28 -13.62
N TYR A 35 22.38 -11.75 -12.38
CA TYR A 35 22.90 -11.04 -11.22
C TYR A 35 24.42 -11.00 -11.25
N THR A 36 25.02 -9.81 -11.17
CA THR A 36 26.42 -9.66 -10.72
C THR A 36 26.56 -8.47 -9.77
N LEU A 37 26.98 -8.83 -8.55
CA LEU A 37 28.02 -8.21 -7.72
C LEU A 37 27.96 -6.68 -7.51
N TRP A 38 27.59 -6.30 -6.29
CA TRP A 38 27.73 -4.96 -5.75
C TRP A 38 29.22 -4.63 -5.50
N ASP A 39 29.81 -3.68 -6.24
CA ASP A 39 31.06 -3.01 -5.83
C ASP A 39 30.70 -1.72 -5.09
N THR A 40 30.95 -1.72 -3.78
CA THR A 40 30.89 -0.55 -2.92
C THR A 40 32.14 0.30 -3.09
N ARG A 41 32.04 1.43 -3.79
CA ARG A 41 33.01 2.53 -3.63
C ARG A 41 32.34 3.84 -3.29
N ARG A 42 32.60 4.26 -2.05
CA ARG A 42 32.54 5.65 -1.59
C ARG A 42 33.36 6.52 -2.54
N VAL A 43 32.82 7.68 -2.90
CA VAL A 43 33.62 8.87 -3.15
C VAL A 43 32.94 10.02 -2.40
N GLY A 44 33.70 10.63 -1.49
CA GLY A 44 33.29 11.84 -0.77
C GLY A 44 33.41 13.08 -1.65
N GLY A 45 32.61 14.10 -1.33
CA GLY A 45 32.68 15.43 -1.92
C GLY A 45 31.96 16.43 -1.02
N VAL A 46 32.64 17.54 -0.73
CA VAL A 46 32.30 18.60 0.24
C VAL A 46 31.61 19.78 -0.46
N GLY A 47 30.69 20.48 0.25
CA GLY A 47 30.12 21.81 -0.06
C GLY A 47 28.82 21.75 -0.89
N VAL A 48 27.75 22.51 -0.63
CA VAL A 48 27.55 23.80 0.05
C VAL A 48 26.11 23.88 0.58
N ASP A 49 25.90 24.56 1.71
CA ASP A 49 24.64 24.75 2.43
C ASP A 49 23.81 25.91 1.87
N THR A 50 23.06 25.65 0.79
CA THR A 50 22.03 26.59 0.31
C THR A 50 20.65 25.95 0.49
N GLY A 51 19.98 26.25 1.59
CA GLY A 51 18.56 25.90 1.82
C GLY A 51 18.24 24.40 1.84
N GLY A 52 19.19 23.57 2.30
CA GLY A 52 19.02 22.11 2.37
C GLY A 52 18.03 21.73 3.47
N GLY A 53 16.81 21.36 3.08
CA GLY A 53 15.83 20.78 4.00
C GLY A 53 16.46 19.64 4.80
N MET A 54 16.27 19.64 6.12
CA MET A 54 16.75 18.59 7.02
C MET A 54 16.18 17.25 6.53
N MET A 55 17.06 16.38 6.03
CA MET A 55 16.72 15.00 5.66
C MET A 55 16.99 14.10 6.86
N GLY A 56 15.94 13.56 7.46
CA GLY A 56 16.00 12.60 8.56
C GLY A 56 15.71 11.18 8.10
N VAL A 57 16.31 10.20 8.76
CA VAL A 57 15.90 8.79 8.65
C VAL A 57 14.54 8.64 9.31
N MET A 58 13.63 7.92 8.66
CA MET A 58 12.29 7.64 9.18
C MET A 58 11.88 6.22 8.76
N ARG A 59 11.12 5.52 9.59
CA ARG A 59 10.49 4.25 9.22
C ARG A 59 8.99 4.44 9.02
N ILE A 60 8.41 3.73 8.05
CA ILE A 60 6.95 3.54 7.97
C ILE A 60 6.66 2.13 8.45
N ARG A 61 5.86 1.97 9.51
CA ARG A 61 5.34 0.68 9.94
C ARG A 61 3.88 0.56 9.52
N ILE A 62 3.55 -0.52 8.83
CA ILE A 62 2.18 -0.86 8.47
C ILE A 62 1.76 -2.00 9.39
N ASP A 63 0.76 -1.76 10.23
CA ASP A 63 0.16 -2.76 11.12
C ASP A 63 -1.22 -3.14 10.55
N ALA A 64 -1.34 -4.37 10.05
CA ALA A 64 -2.52 -4.85 9.35
C ALA A 64 -3.23 -5.95 10.16
N VAL A 65 -4.57 -5.91 10.12
CA VAL A 65 -5.46 -6.89 10.75
C VAL A 65 -6.59 -7.27 9.78
N ASP A 66 -7.45 -8.20 10.18
CA ASP A 66 -8.66 -8.56 9.43
C ASP A 66 -8.35 -8.94 7.98
N LEU A 67 -7.51 -9.96 7.80
CA LEU A 67 -7.15 -10.47 6.49
C LEU A 67 -8.27 -11.37 5.92
N PRO A 68 -8.47 -11.41 4.59
CA PRO A 68 -9.66 -11.98 3.95
C PRO A 68 -9.71 -13.52 3.92
N GLY A 69 -8.72 -14.19 4.51
CA GLY A 69 -8.54 -15.64 4.46
C GLY A 69 -7.71 -16.11 3.26
N ARG A 70 -7.52 -17.43 3.19
CA ARG A 70 -6.69 -18.12 2.18
C ARG A 70 -7.34 -18.24 0.82
N THR A 71 -8.67 -18.16 0.79
CA THR A 71 -9.49 -18.49 -0.37
C THR A 71 -10.50 -17.40 -0.62
N ARG A 72 -10.73 -17.07 -1.89
CA ARG A 72 -11.86 -16.25 -2.32
C ARG A 72 -12.66 -17.04 -3.36
N PRO A 73 -13.93 -17.40 -3.09
CA PRO A 73 -14.74 -18.05 -4.13
C PRO A 73 -14.95 -17.11 -5.31
N ALA A 74 -15.26 -17.68 -6.48
CA ALA A 74 -15.64 -16.88 -7.64
C ALA A 74 -16.88 -16.02 -7.33
N SER A 75 -17.00 -14.86 -7.98
CA SER A 75 -18.23 -14.08 -7.91
C SER A 75 -19.36 -14.78 -8.65
N ALA A 76 -20.60 -14.61 -8.18
CA ALA A 76 -21.78 -15.24 -8.79
C ALA A 76 -22.00 -14.80 -10.26
N ASP A 77 -21.54 -13.60 -10.62
CA ASP A 77 -21.59 -13.07 -12.00
C ASP A 77 -20.39 -13.51 -12.87
N GLY A 78 -19.48 -14.33 -12.32
CA GLY A 78 -18.31 -14.88 -13.02
C GLY A 78 -17.21 -13.88 -13.35
N ARG A 79 -17.33 -12.62 -12.94
CA ARG A 79 -16.34 -11.57 -13.24
C ARG A 79 -15.06 -11.66 -12.41
N VAL A 80 -15.13 -12.26 -11.23
CA VAL A 80 -13.99 -12.49 -10.35
C VAL A 80 -13.76 -14.00 -10.27
N PRO A 81 -12.59 -14.52 -10.69
CA PRO A 81 -12.29 -15.93 -10.59
C PRO A 81 -12.11 -16.35 -9.13
N ALA A 82 -12.17 -17.66 -8.89
CA ALA A 82 -11.79 -18.19 -7.59
C ALA A 82 -10.27 -18.07 -7.40
N TYR A 83 -9.87 -17.73 -6.18
CA TYR A 83 -8.46 -17.71 -5.77
C TYR A 83 -8.26 -18.60 -4.56
N ASP A 84 -7.13 -19.29 -4.54
CA ASP A 84 -6.64 -20.07 -3.42
C ASP A 84 -5.19 -19.65 -3.13
N ASN A 85 -4.69 -20.03 -1.97
CA ASN A 85 -3.36 -19.74 -1.49
C ASN A 85 -3.04 -18.22 -1.47
N LEU A 86 -4.02 -17.41 -1.06
CA LEU A 86 -3.91 -15.96 -1.01
C LEU A 86 -2.81 -15.49 -0.06
N HIS A 87 -2.05 -14.51 -0.53
CA HIS A 87 -1.01 -13.81 0.21
C HIS A 87 -1.03 -12.31 -0.10
N VAL A 88 -0.51 -11.51 0.85
CA VAL A 88 -0.30 -10.07 0.72
C VAL A 88 1.15 -9.71 1.00
N ALA A 89 1.71 -8.77 0.24
CA ALA A 89 3.06 -8.27 0.47
C ALA A 89 3.16 -6.78 0.13
N VAL A 90 4.18 -6.11 0.67
CA VAL A 90 4.51 -4.74 0.24
C VAL A 90 5.35 -4.80 -1.04
N GLN A 91 4.92 -4.10 -2.08
CA GLN A 91 5.59 -4.11 -3.38
C GLN A 91 6.64 -3.00 -3.48
N ARG A 92 7.85 -3.35 -3.90
CA ARG A 92 8.90 -2.36 -4.18
C ARG A 92 8.53 -1.45 -5.34
N ARG A 93 8.93 -0.18 -5.25
CA ARG A 93 8.84 0.79 -6.34
C ARG A 93 9.72 0.34 -7.52
N ASP A 94 9.14 0.45 -8.71
CA ASP A 94 9.77 0.15 -10.01
C ASP A 94 10.32 -1.29 -10.16
N ARG A 95 10.02 -2.18 -9.21
CA ARG A 95 10.37 -3.61 -9.25
C ARG A 95 9.21 -4.47 -8.73
N PRO A 96 8.16 -4.71 -9.56
CA PRO A 96 6.93 -5.36 -9.09
C PRO A 96 7.10 -6.79 -8.56
N ALA A 97 8.12 -7.51 -9.01
CA ALA A 97 8.44 -8.85 -8.52
C ALA A 97 9.18 -8.86 -7.16
N GLU A 98 9.73 -7.72 -6.73
CA GLU A 98 10.36 -7.61 -5.41
C GLU A 98 9.28 -7.26 -4.37
N LEU A 99 8.88 -8.30 -3.64
CA LEU A 99 7.88 -8.24 -2.58
C LEU A 99 8.56 -8.38 -1.22
N LEU A 100 8.24 -7.45 -0.32
CA LEU A 100 8.71 -7.50 1.06
C LEU A 100 7.78 -8.38 1.88
N ASP A 101 8.35 -9.45 2.42
CA ASP A 101 7.77 -10.34 3.43
C ASP A 101 6.30 -10.71 3.14
N PRO A 102 6.03 -11.57 2.15
CA PRO A 102 4.67 -12.03 1.86
C PRO A 102 4.04 -12.75 3.07
N GLN A 103 2.84 -12.33 3.43
CA GLN A 103 2.06 -12.86 4.55
C GLN A 103 0.84 -13.62 4.05
N PRO A 104 0.51 -14.79 4.63
CA PRO A 104 -0.66 -15.56 4.22
C PRO A 104 -1.96 -14.84 4.57
N GLY A 105 -2.97 -14.98 3.71
CA GLY A 105 -4.25 -14.28 3.84
C GLY A 105 -5.08 -14.66 5.07
N ASP A 106 -4.73 -15.71 5.81
CA ASP A 106 -5.34 -16.09 7.10
C ASP A 106 -4.45 -15.80 8.31
N ALA A 107 -3.33 -15.09 8.14
CA ALA A 107 -2.56 -14.61 9.28
C ALA A 107 -3.46 -13.75 10.18
N PRO A 108 -3.35 -13.86 11.52
CA PRO A 108 -4.15 -13.05 12.44
C PRO A 108 -3.82 -11.55 12.31
N SER A 109 -2.60 -11.23 11.87
CA SER A 109 -2.11 -9.89 11.61
C SER A 109 -0.88 -9.94 10.70
N ALA A 110 -0.54 -8.82 10.07
CA ALA A 110 0.69 -8.65 9.31
C ALA A 110 1.35 -7.31 9.65
N THR A 111 2.68 -7.27 9.74
CA THR A 111 3.42 -6.02 9.97
C THR A 111 4.59 -5.90 9.01
N TRP A 112 4.71 -4.74 8.36
CA TRP A 112 5.87 -4.40 7.52
C TRP A 112 6.52 -3.11 8.00
N THR A 113 7.85 -3.07 8.01
CA THR A 113 8.61 -1.85 8.31
C THR A 113 9.42 -1.44 7.08
N LEU A 114 9.23 -0.19 6.65
CA LEU A 114 9.80 0.37 5.43
C LEU A 114 10.78 1.48 5.79
N GLU A 115 12.05 1.28 5.47
CA GLU A 115 13.07 2.33 5.59
C GLU A 115 12.78 3.47 4.61
N CYS A 116 12.73 4.70 5.13
CA CYS A 116 12.41 5.91 4.39
C CYS A 116 13.30 7.08 4.82
N THR A 117 13.23 8.16 4.07
CA THR A 117 13.73 9.47 4.46
C THR A 117 12.60 10.48 4.47
N ALA A 118 12.62 11.38 5.46
CA ALA A 118 11.73 12.52 5.57
C ALA A 118 12.53 13.80 5.33
N SER A 119 12.04 14.69 4.46
CA SER A 119 12.68 15.97 4.16
C SER A 119 11.68 17.11 4.34
N ALA A 120 11.99 18.09 5.19
CA ALA A 120 11.15 19.29 5.33
C ALA A 120 11.40 20.28 4.18
N SER A 121 10.34 20.85 3.62
CA SER A 121 10.37 21.97 2.66
C SER A 121 9.27 22.99 2.96
N ALA A 122 9.21 24.08 2.19
CA ALA A 122 8.15 25.08 2.28
C ALA A 122 6.75 24.49 2.00
N ASP A 123 6.67 23.42 1.22
CA ASP A 123 5.43 22.73 0.85
C ASP A 123 5.02 21.63 1.86
N GLY A 124 5.77 21.50 2.95
CA GLY A 124 5.57 20.49 3.99
C GLY A 124 6.64 19.40 3.98
N ILE A 125 6.29 18.21 4.48
CA ILE A 125 7.25 17.10 4.61
C ILE A 125 7.13 16.15 3.42
N GLY A 126 8.26 15.94 2.76
CA GLY A 126 8.46 14.93 1.74
C GLY A 126 8.86 13.60 2.34
N ILE A 127 8.28 12.50 1.85
CA ILE A 127 8.71 11.14 2.17
C ILE A 127 9.27 10.48 0.91
N LYS A 128 10.44 9.86 1.03
CA LYS A 128 11.05 9.04 -0.03
C LYS A 128 11.51 7.70 0.54
N GLY A 129 11.52 6.67 -0.30
CA GLY A 129 11.99 5.33 0.09
C GLY A 129 11.76 4.31 -1.03
N PRO A 130 12.39 3.12 -0.95
CA PRO A 130 12.29 2.08 -1.98
C PRO A 130 10.89 1.50 -2.14
N TYR A 131 10.01 1.65 -1.14
CA TYR A 131 8.62 1.18 -1.18
C TYR A 131 7.60 2.32 -1.34
N VAL A 132 8.05 3.58 -1.31
CA VAL A 132 7.21 4.75 -1.52
C VAL A 132 7.10 5.00 -3.02
N GLN A 133 5.88 4.82 -3.53
CA GLN A 133 5.53 5.14 -4.90
C GLN A 133 5.37 6.66 -5.02
N ASP A 134 5.79 7.19 -6.16
CA ASP A 134 5.62 8.59 -6.51
C ASP A 134 5.27 8.66 -8.00
N ARG A 135 3.97 8.77 -8.30
CA ARG A 135 3.45 8.78 -9.68
C ARG A 135 2.30 9.77 -9.79
N LEU A 136 2.28 10.54 -10.87
CA LEU A 136 1.25 11.55 -11.17
C LEU A 136 1.01 12.51 -9.99
N GLY A 137 2.08 12.90 -9.29
CA GLY A 137 2.01 13.82 -8.15
C GLY A 137 1.45 13.20 -6.87
N ARG A 138 1.28 11.88 -6.80
CA ARG A 138 0.72 11.19 -5.63
C ARG A 138 1.72 10.24 -5.01
N ARG A 139 1.70 10.19 -3.68
CA ARG A 139 2.58 9.33 -2.87
C ARG A 139 1.77 8.27 -2.16
N PHE A 140 2.20 7.02 -2.27
CA PHE A 140 1.50 5.89 -1.66
C PHE A 140 2.42 4.68 -1.51
N VAL A 141 2.03 3.70 -0.69
CA VAL A 141 2.66 2.37 -0.62
C VAL A 141 1.74 1.36 -1.32
N TYR A 142 2.32 0.42 -2.08
CA TYR A 142 1.56 -0.67 -2.67
C TYR A 142 1.51 -1.87 -1.72
N LEU A 143 0.29 -2.33 -1.41
CA LEU A 143 0.05 -3.71 -0.99
C LEU A 143 -0.41 -4.50 -2.20
N SER A 144 0.26 -5.62 -2.47
CA SER A 144 -0.04 -6.52 -3.57
C SER A 144 -0.63 -7.81 -3.04
N TRP A 145 -1.79 -8.18 -3.59
CA TRP A 145 -2.45 -9.45 -3.37
C TRP A 145 -2.14 -10.40 -4.51
N GLY A 146 -1.84 -11.64 -4.17
CA GLY A 146 -1.50 -12.67 -5.11
C GLY A 146 -1.82 -14.05 -4.59
N THR A 147 -1.76 -15.01 -5.51
CA THR A 147 -1.77 -16.43 -5.19
C THR A 147 -0.32 -16.92 -5.15
N VAL A 148 -0.02 -17.85 -4.26
CA VAL A 148 1.27 -18.54 -4.23
C VAL A 148 1.05 -19.95 -4.76
N ASP A 149 1.88 -20.42 -5.69
CA ASP A 149 1.77 -21.79 -6.19
C ASP A 149 2.58 -22.80 -5.36
N GLY A 150 2.55 -24.08 -5.74
CA GLY A 150 3.29 -25.13 -5.03
C GLY A 150 4.82 -24.98 -5.09
N SER A 151 5.35 -24.11 -5.96
CA SER A 151 6.77 -23.77 -6.04
C SER A 151 7.13 -22.50 -5.27
N GLY A 152 6.14 -21.83 -4.66
CA GLY A 152 6.33 -20.58 -3.93
C GLY A 152 6.29 -19.34 -4.81
N ILE A 153 5.91 -19.45 -6.09
CA ILE A 153 5.84 -18.29 -6.98
C ILE A 153 4.58 -17.48 -6.67
N PHE A 154 4.78 -16.19 -6.41
CA PHE A 154 3.70 -15.24 -6.19
C PHE A 154 3.19 -14.68 -7.52
N THR A 155 1.92 -14.90 -7.81
CA THR A 155 1.22 -14.33 -8.97
C THR A 155 0.21 -13.28 -8.51
N MET A 156 0.54 -12.01 -8.72
CA MET A 156 -0.30 -10.87 -8.33
C MET A 156 -1.59 -10.81 -9.18
N PHE A 157 -2.73 -10.53 -8.54
CA PHE A 157 -3.99 -10.26 -9.23
C PHE A 157 -4.68 -8.95 -8.80
N ARG A 158 -4.24 -8.33 -7.69
CA ARG A 158 -4.91 -7.15 -7.12
C ARG A 158 -3.94 -6.31 -6.30
N ARG A 159 -4.22 -5.01 -6.17
CA ARG A 159 -3.43 -4.08 -5.35
C ARG A 159 -4.29 -3.09 -4.59
N ALA A 160 -3.80 -2.70 -3.42
CA ALA A 160 -4.24 -1.53 -2.66
C ALA A 160 -3.12 -0.48 -2.60
N LYS A 161 -3.50 0.80 -2.60
CA LYS A 161 -2.62 1.97 -2.52
C LYS A 161 -2.87 2.65 -1.17
N LEU A 162 -1.96 2.46 -0.22
CA LEU A 162 -2.02 3.14 1.07
C LEU A 162 -1.53 4.57 0.87
N MET A 163 -2.45 5.51 0.89
CA MET A 163 -2.19 6.89 0.49
C MET A 163 -1.41 7.66 1.57
N LEU A 164 -0.33 8.32 1.16
CA LEU A 164 0.53 9.13 2.04
C LEU A 164 0.26 10.64 1.87
N ASP A 165 -0.39 11.06 0.78
CA ASP A 165 -0.79 12.44 0.50
C ASP A 165 -1.94 12.94 1.38
N VAL A 166 -2.72 12.02 1.96
CA VAL A 166 -3.84 12.31 2.85
C VAL A 166 -3.47 12.35 4.35
N ILE A 167 -2.19 12.19 4.68
CA ILE A 167 -1.73 12.20 6.07
C ILE A 167 -1.76 13.64 6.60
N PRO A 168 -2.38 13.90 7.77
CA PRO A 168 -2.37 15.23 8.38
C PRO A 168 -0.94 15.72 8.62
N ALA A 169 -0.68 17.00 8.33
CA ALA A 169 0.66 17.58 8.35
C ALA A 169 1.33 17.46 9.73
N GLU A 170 0.56 17.59 10.80
CA GLU A 170 1.01 17.45 12.18
C GLU A 170 1.44 16.03 12.53
N VAL A 171 0.75 15.02 12.00
CA VAL A 171 1.13 13.61 12.16
C VAL A 171 2.43 13.35 11.43
N LEU A 172 2.57 13.86 10.21
CA LEU A 172 3.79 13.69 9.43
C LEU A 172 4.98 14.44 10.04
N ALA A 173 4.76 15.64 10.61
CA ALA A 173 5.78 16.40 11.34
C ALA A 173 6.22 15.73 12.63
N ALA A 174 5.30 15.14 13.39
CA ALA A 174 5.66 14.33 14.55
C ALA A 174 6.46 13.10 14.13
N ALA A 175 6.00 12.35 13.11
CA ALA A 175 6.68 11.15 12.63
C ALA A 175 8.09 11.45 12.07
N ALA A 176 8.27 12.57 11.37
CA ALA A 176 9.59 12.97 10.86
C ALA A 176 10.57 13.35 11.98
N ARG A 177 10.08 13.95 13.08
CA ARG A 177 10.90 14.26 14.25
C ARG A 177 11.23 13.03 15.08
N ASP A 178 10.23 12.17 15.31
CA ASP A 178 10.33 11.00 16.19
C ASP A 178 10.80 9.72 15.47
N GLY A 179 10.89 9.76 14.14
CA GLY A 179 11.46 8.71 13.30
C GLY A 179 10.51 7.58 12.89
N LEU A 180 9.22 7.63 13.23
CA LEU A 180 8.27 6.56 12.93
C LEU A 180 6.88 7.08 12.53
N LEU A 181 6.41 6.65 11.36
CA LEU A 181 5.02 6.77 10.90
C LEU A 181 4.35 5.40 10.95
N VAL A 182 3.19 5.29 11.60
CA VAL A 182 2.44 4.04 11.73
C VAL A 182 1.12 4.14 10.97
N GLY A 183 0.88 3.22 10.03
CA GLY A 183 -0.39 3.04 9.35
C GLY A 183 -1.10 1.79 9.84
N ARG A 184 -2.32 1.93 10.38
CA ARG A 184 -3.17 0.81 10.82
C ARG A 184 -4.31 0.58 9.84
N VAL A 185 -4.46 -0.64 9.33
CA VAL A 185 -5.40 -0.96 8.24
C VAL A 185 -6.05 -2.34 8.41
N ALA A 186 -7.34 -2.44 8.10
CA ALA A 186 -8.03 -3.72 7.93
C ALA A 186 -7.92 -4.17 6.47
N LEU A 187 -7.62 -5.44 6.21
CA LEU A 187 -7.25 -5.93 4.88
C LEU A 187 -8.38 -6.62 4.10
N THR A 188 -9.58 -6.66 4.68
CA THR A 188 -10.79 -7.18 4.05
C THR A 188 -11.66 -6.03 3.55
N ASP A 189 -12.13 -6.14 2.31
CA ASP A 189 -13.08 -5.21 1.71
C ASP A 189 -14.53 -5.48 2.17
N PRO A 190 -15.49 -4.57 1.93
CA PRO A 190 -16.88 -4.78 2.34
C PRO A 190 -17.57 -6.01 1.71
N GLN A 191 -16.98 -6.61 0.67
CA GLN A 191 -17.46 -7.82 0.01
C GLN A 191 -16.76 -9.09 0.53
N GLY A 192 -16.01 -8.98 1.63
CA GLY A 192 -15.27 -10.08 2.25
C GLY A 192 -14.03 -10.52 1.45
N GLY A 193 -13.59 -9.71 0.48
CA GLY A 193 -12.45 -9.97 -0.37
C GLY A 193 -11.21 -9.16 0.01
N PRO A 194 -10.10 -9.32 -0.73
CA PRO A 194 -8.89 -8.56 -0.45
C PRO A 194 -9.05 -7.06 -0.73
N LEU A 195 -8.67 -6.22 0.24
CA LEU A 195 -8.69 -4.76 0.13
C LEU A 195 -7.97 -4.31 -1.15
N CYS A 196 -8.55 -3.34 -1.86
CA CYS A 196 -8.03 -2.88 -3.15
C CYS A 196 -8.15 -1.38 -3.36
N ALA A 197 -7.70 -0.94 -4.54
CA ALA A 197 -7.83 0.43 -5.02
C ALA A 197 -7.13 1.42 -4.09
N ARG A 198 -7.81 2.48 -3.69
CA ARG A 198 -7.24 3.57 -2.92
C ARG A 198 -7.65 3.46 -1.46
N VAL A 199 -6.68 3.46 -0.56
CA VAL A 199 -6.91 3.33 0.87
C VAL A 199 -6.53 4.64 1.54
N GLU A 200 -7.56 5.36 1.96
CA GLU A 200 -7.53 6.64 2.66
C GLU A 200 -8.38 6.49 3.94
N PRO A 201 -8.25 7.39 4.93
CA PRO A 201 -9.17 7.40 6.08
C PRO A 201 -10.65 7.39 5.62
N PRO A 202 -11.53 6.63 6.30
CA PRO A 202 -11.32 5.92 7.56
C PRO A 202 -10.75 4.49 7.43
N LEU A 203 -10.48 3.99 6.21
CA LEU A 203 -10.00 2.61 6.01
C LEU A 203 -8.57 2.38 6.53
N ILE A 204 -7.78 3.45 6.63
CA ILE A 204 -6.46 3.46 7.25
C ILE A 204 -6.38 4.61 8.25
N THR A 205 -5.76 4.34 9.40
CA THR A 205 -5.42 5.37 10.39
C THR A 205 -3.91 5.57 10.42
N TRP A 206 -3.46 6.82 10.27
CA TRP A 206 -2.06 7.20 10.36
C TRP A 206 -1.76 7.88 11.68
N THR A 207 -0.72 7.45 12.38
CA THR A 207 -0.25 8.06 13.63
C THR A 207 1.26 8.17 13.65
N ALA A 208 1.79 9.19 14.32
CA ALA A 208 3.22 9.25 14.62
C ALA A 208 3.55 8.31 15.79
N GLY A 209 4.74 7.73 15.74
CA GLY A 209 5.35 7.00 16.84
C GLY A 209 6.81 7.41 17.01
N ARG A 210 7.49 6.78 17.96
CA ARG A 210 8.93 6.96 18.15
C ARG A 210 9.68 5.74 17.63
N ALA A 211 10.73 5.97 16.85
CA ALA A 211 11.69 4.94 16.51
C ALA A 211 12.51 4.60 17.77
N GLU A 212 12.50 3.34 18.16
CA GLU A 212 13.49 2.76 19.07
C GLU A 212 14.88 2.71 18.40
#